data_AF-A0A9P7WRX7-F1
#
_entry.id   AF-A0A9P7WRX7-F1
#
_cell.length_a   1.000
_cell.length_b   1.000
_cell.length_c   1.000
_cell.angle_alpha   90.00
_cell.angle_beta   90.00
_cell.angle_gamma   90.00
#
_symmetry.space_group_name_H-M   'P 1'
#
loop_
_entity.id
_entity.type
_entity.pdbx_description
1 polymer ?
#
loop_
_entity_poly.entity_id
_entity_poly.type
_entity_poly.pdbx_seq_one_letter_code
_entity_poly.pdbx_strand_id
1 'polypeptide(L)'
;MYSKLKVVNDTIWATGTGVDEYTHREVNVRNAMFVLTCIMPVVAAAFAFFGTPHWSRRFTLFSFSKIVSLWFLSIGVVGIAIFYLPGQAPRILFIWAILHGQIEVVLNMLLLGFKGPQALAATWVFGLVQYGLTLSVKFPLTVFVIAAIVGGVNDFLIFEALWVGGQKGLAAGAMCHIIGAVTVFVGIGVNIGVVPWNAITFFSLWGHIFFMLRYILAGPIVVKDPTVPEAELEYEDQPNNPLQHFHFSGALIAKLIGFGLVNSTVVTLLIVFVL
;
A
#
# COMPACT_ATOMS: atom_id res chain seq x y z
N MET A 1 10.59 23.01 16.38
CA MET A 1 9.57 21.98 16.71
C MET A 1 10.29 20.77 17.26
N TYR A 2 9.90 20.29 18.44
CA TYR A 2 10.43 19.06 19.03
C TYR A 2 9.59 17.89 18.50
N SER A 3 10.22 16.92 17.82
CA SER A 3 9.57 15.67 17.42
C SER A 3 9.26 14.82 18.64
N LYS A 4 8.13 14.09 18.63
CA LYS A 4 7.79 13.11 19.67
C LYS A 4 8.54 11.78 19.50
N LEU A 5 9.18 11.57 18.34
CA LEU A 5 9.90 10.34 18.02
C LEU A 5 11.25 10.26 18.74
N LYS A 6 11.56 9.09 19.31
CA LYS A 6 12.87 8.79 19.91
C LYS A 6 13.80 8.25 18.84
N VAL A 7 14.97 8.88 18.65
CA VAL A 7 15.99 8.43 17.69
C VAL A 7 17.24 7.99 18.45
N VAL A 8 17.70 6.75 18.21
CA VAL A 8 18.94 6.19 18.78
C VAL A 8 19.66 5.42 17.69
N ASN A 9 20.94 5.75 17.42
CA ASN A 9 21.81 5.04 16.47
C ASN A 9 21.12 4.72 15.13
N ASP A 10 20.62 5.74 14.45
CA ASP A 10 19.95 5.63 13.13
C ASP A 10 18.65 4.79 13.13
N THR A 11 18.05 4.58 14.29
CA THR A 11 16.80 3.85 14.48
C THR A 11 15.78 4.73 15.17
N ILE A 12 14.56 4.75 14.65
CA ILE A 12 13.42 5.36 15.34
C ILE A 12 12.83 4.30 16.28
N TRP A 13 12.61 4.70 17.52
CA TRP A 13 12.01 3.89 18.57
C TRP A 13 10.65 4.47 18.92
N ALA A 14 9.66 3.59 19.01
CA ALA A 14 8.34 3.95 19.49
C ALA A 14 8.43 4.51 20.92
N THR A 15 7.75 5.62 21.17
CA THR A 15 7.66 6.23 22.50
C THR A 15 6.44 5.71 23.28
N GLY A 16 6.48 5.79 24.61
CA GLY A 16 5.44 5.26 25.50
C GLY A 16 6.02 4.37 26.61
N THR A 17 5.13 3.79 27.44
CA THR A 17 5.50 2.71 28.38
C THR A 17 6.24 1.64 27.58
N GLY A 18 7.36 1.18 28.16
CA GLY A 18 8.38 0.45 27.45
C GLY A 18 7.84 -0.76 26.70
N VAL A 19 8.70 -1.36 25.88
CA VAL A 19 8.54 -2.76 25.54
C VAL A 19 8.79 -3.55 26.83
N ASP A 20 7.89 -3.41 27.81
CA ASP A 20 7.80 -4.30 28.96
C ASP A 20 7.63 -5.70 28.38
N GLU A 21 8.17 -6.71 29.08
CA GLU A 21 7.98 -8.10 28.65
C GLU A 21 6.49 -8.34 28.44
N TYR A 22 6.11 -8.60 27.19
CA TYR A 22 4.73 -8.91 26.84
C TYR A 22 4.23 -10.01 27.75
N THR A 23 3.02 -9.84 28.30
CA THR A 23 2.37 -10.91 29.04
C THR A 23 2.24 -12.15 28.14
N HIS A 24 2.16 -13.35 28.72
CA HIS A 24 1.95 -14.58 27.94
C HIS A 24 0.73 -14.48 27.00
N ARG A 25 -0.33 -13.78 27.43
CA ARG A 25 -1.51 -13.52 26.60
C ARG A 25 -1.15 -12.67 25.38
N GLU A 26 -0.38 -11.59 25.56
CA GLU A 26 0.03 -10.70 24.47
C GLU A 26 0.98 -11.39 23.48
N VAL A 27 1.90 -12.23 23.97
CA VAL A 27 2.74 -13.07 23.11
C VAL A 27 1.89 -14.01 22.26
N ASN A 28 0.91 -14.69 22.85
CA ASN A 28 0.04 -15.61 22.13
C ASN A 28 -0.83 -14.89 21.09
N VAL A 29 -1.40 -13.74 21.43
CA VAL A 29 -2.16 -12.90 20.48
C VAL A 29 -1.26 -12.46 19.33
N ARG A 30 -0.05 -11.98 19.65
CA ARG A 30 0.93 -11.54 18.66
C ARG A 30 1.35 -12.67 17.72
N ASN A 31 1.57 -13.89 18.22
CA ASN A 31 1.92 -15.06 17.40
C ASN A 31 0.77 -15.53 16.51
N ALA A 32 -0.47 -15.55 17.03
CA ALA A 32 -1.64 -15.87 16.21
C ALA A 32 -1.82 -14.83 15.09
N MET A 33 -1.60 -13.57 15.42
CA MET A 33 -1.68 -12.46 14.48
C MET A 33 -0.57 -12.48 13.45
N PHE A 34 0.66 -12.90 13.80
CA PHE A 34 1.74 -13.09 12.84
C PHE A 34 1.34 -14.02 11.69
N VAL A 35 0.73 -15.16 12.00
CA VAL A 35 0.23 -16.10 11.00
C VAL A 35 -0.77 -15.41 10.09
N LEU A 36 -1.73 -14.68 10.68
CA LEU A 36 -2.79 -14.01 9.95
C LEU A 36 -2.29 -12.81 9.12
N THR A 37 -1.26 -12.09 9.58
CA THR A 37 -0.72 -10.91 8.88
C THR A 37 0.34 -11.26 7.85
N CYS A 38 1.07 -12.37 8.02
CA CYS A 38 2.19 -12.71 7.13
C CYS A 38 1.83 -13.80 6.12
N ILE A 39 1.00 -14.79 6.49
CA ILE A 39 0.64 -15.89 5.58
C ILE A 39 -0.52 -15.50 4.68
N MET A 40 -1.52 -14.77 5.19
CA MET A 40 -2.69 -14.43 4.38
C MET A 40 -2.39 -13.55 3.17
N PRO A 41 -1.49 -12.57 3.21
CA PRO A 41 -1.11 -11.85 2.00
C PRO A 41 -0.46 -12.76 0.95
N VAL A 42 0.33 -13.76 1.36
CA VAL A 42 0.93 -14.73 0.42
C VAL A 42 -0.14 -15.59 -0.23
N VAL A 43 -1.11 -16.06 0.55
CA VAL A 43 -2.26 -16.83 0.04
C VAL A 43 -3.09 -15.96 -0.91
N ALA A 44 -3.41 -14.73 -0.52
CA ALA A 44 -4.13 -13.76 -1.35
C ALA A 44 -3.36 -13.43 -2.64
N ALA A 45 -2.04 -13.31 -2.59
CA ALA A 45 -1.18 -13.11 -3.75
C ALA A 45 -1.33 -14.27 -4.74
N ALA A 46 -1.37 -15.52 -4.28
CA ALA A 46 -1.61 -16.67 -5.13
C ALA A 46 -3.00 -16.61 -5.79
N PHE A 47 -4.06 -16.32 -5.01
CA PHE A 47 -5.42 -16.17 -5.56
C PHE A 47 -5.51 -15.04 -6.59
N ALA A 48 -4.91 -13.89 -6.34
CA ALA A 48 -4.84 -12.81 -7.32
C ALA A 48 -4.07 -13.24 -8.57
N PHE A 49 -2.93 -13.90 -8.41
CA PHE A 49 -2.11 -14.34 -9.53
C PHE A 49 -2.85 -15.33 -10.45
N PHE A 50 -3.53 -16.32 -9.86
CA PHE A 50 -4.25 -17.36 -10.60
C PHE A 50 -5.69 -16.98 -10.99
N GLY A 51 -6.25 -15.94 -10.36
CA GLY A 51 -7.59 -15.42 -10.67
C GLY A 51 -7.70 -14.69 -12.01
N THR A 52 -6.59 -14.50 -12.72
CA THR A 52 -6.60 -13.88 -14.06
C THR A 52 -6.84 -14.95 -15.13
N PRO A 53 -7.87 -14.80 -15.99
CA PRO A 53 -7.99 -15.62 -17.18
C PRO A 53 -6.72 -15.53 -18.02
N HIS A 54 -6.21 -16.67 -18.49
CA HIS A 54 -4.96 -16.76 -19.25
C HIS A 54 -3.68 -16.31 -18.51
N TRP A 55 -3.60 -16.60 -17.22
CA TRP A 55 -2.45 -16.31 -16.33
C TRP A 55 -1.05 -16.68 -16.87
N SER A 56 -0.96 -17.57 -17.87
CA SER A 56 0.25 -18.04 -18.52
C SER A 56 0.70 -17.22 -19.75
N ARG A 57 -0.10 -16.25 -20.23
CA ARG A 57 0.24 -15.43 -21.41
C ARG A 57 1.17 -14.26 -21.04
N ARG A 58 2.16 -13.96 -21.90
CA ARG A 58 3.15 -12.89 -21.64
C ARG A 58 2.55 -11.47 -21.58
N PHE A 59 1.43 -11.23 -22.27
CA PHE A 59 0.78 -9.91 -22.31
C PHE A 59 0.03 -9.55 -21.03
N THR A 60 -0.18 -10.50 -20.11
CA THR A 60 -0.89 -10.26 -18.84
C THR A 60 0.05 -9.90 -17.68
N LEU A 61 1.37 -9.77 -17.93
CA LEU A 61 2.35 -9.47 -16.87
C LEU A 61 2.10 -8.12 -16.17
N PHE A 62 1.49 -7.17 -16.87
CA PHE A 62 1.11 -5.85 -16.34
C PHE A 62 -0.39 -5.72 -16.08
N SER A 63 -1.09 -6.83 -15.83
CA SER A 63 -2.49 -6.74 -15.42
C SER A 63 -2.60 -6.31 -13.96
N PHE A 64 -3.69 -5.62 -13.63
CA PHE A 64 -4.04 -5.20 -12.29
C PHE A 64 -3.92 -6.34 -11.28
N SER A 65 -4.43 -7.53 -11.61
CA SER A 65 -4.38 -8.68 -10.73
C SER A 65 -2.96 -9.16 -10.43
N LYS A 66 -2.05 -9.14 -11.43
CA LYS A 66 -0.64 -9.50 -11.22
C LYS A 66 0.08 -8.47 -10.36
N ILE A 67 -0.21 -7.19 -10.55
CA ILE A 67 0.39 -6.14 -9.71
C ILE A 67 -0.17 -6.16 -8.29
N VAL A 68 -1.48 -6.39 -8.11
CA VAL A 68 -2.09 -6.61 -6.79
C VAL A 68 -1.53 -7.86 -6.11
N SER A 69 -1.22 -8.92 -6.85
CA SER A 69 -0.51 -10.09 -6.32
C SER A 69 0.86 -9.72 -5.76
N LEU A 70 1.65 -8.92 -6.50
CA LEU A 70 2.93 -8.39 -5.99
C LEU A 70 2.72 -7.48 -4.78
N TRP A 71 1.66 -6.68 -4.78
CA TRP A 71 1.32 -5.80 -3.68
C TRP A 71 1.04 -6.60 -2.40
N PHE A 72 0.19 -7.62 -2.46
CA PHE A 72 -0.03 -8.52 -1.33
C PHE A 72 1.25 -9.22 -0.87
N LEU A 73 2.08 -9.71 -1.79
CA LEU A 73 3.35 -10.35 -1.42
C LEU A 73 4.26 -9.37 -0.65
N SER A 74 4.34 -8.13 -1.14
CA SER A 74 5.14 -7.09 -0.48
C SER A 74 4.59 -6.68 0.89
N ILE A 75 3.26 -6.65 1.08
CA ILE A 75 2.63 -6.46 2.40
C ILE A 75 3.07 -7.57 3.35
N GLY A 76 3.08 -8.83 2.90
CA GLY A 76 3.55 -9.96 3.69
C GLY A 76 5.02 -9.82 4.09
N VAL A 77 5.90 -9.48 3.13
CA VAL A 77 7.35 -9.32 3.37
C VAL A 77 7.65 -8.16 4.33
N VAL A 78 7.03 -6.99 4.12
CA VAL A 78 7.19 -5.82 5.01
C VAL A 78 6.57 -6.08 6.39
N GLY A 79 5.42 -6.76 6.44
CA GLY A 79 4.76 -7.16 7.68
C GLY A 79 5.63 -8.09 8.53
N ILE A 80 6.33 -9.04 7.90
CA ILE A 80 7.32 -9.91 8.57
C ILE A 80 8.45 -9.06 9.17
N ALA A 81 9.01 -8.12 8.40
CA ALA A 81 10.09 -7.26 8.88
C ALA A 81 9.68 -6.42 10.09
N ILE A 82 8.51 -5.79 10.05
CA ILE A 82 7.95 -5.00 11.17
C ILE A 82 7.70 -5.90 12.39
N PHE A 83 7.21 -7.13 12.17
CA PHE A 83 6.95 -8.06 13.26
C PHE A 83 8.22 -8.45 14.02
N TYR A 84 9.33 -8.67 13.33
CA TYR A 84 10.62 -9.00 13.94
C TYR A 84 11.37 -7.77 14.49
N LEU A 85 10.90 -6.57 14.21
CA LEU A 85 11.45 -5.29 14.70
C LEU A 85 10.41 -4.53 15.55
N PRO A 86 9.89 -5.11 16.65
CA PRO A 86 8.85 -4.47 17.45
C PRO A 86 9.30 -3.10 17.98
N GLY A 87 8.55 -2.06 17.63
CA GLY A 87 8.82 -0.69 18.07
C GLY A 87 10.13 -0.10 17.54
N GLN A 88 10.74 -0.73 16.54
CA GLN A 88 11.99 -0.32 15.92
C GLN A 88 11.77 -0.07 14.43
N ALA A 89 12.08 1.13 13.97
CA ALA A 89 12.19 1.45 12.55
C ALA A 89 13.63 1.85 12.22
N PRO A 90 14.51 0.86 12.01
CA PRO A 90 15.85 1.10 11.49
C PRO A 90 15.78 1.52 10.03
N ARG A 91 16.85 2.13 9.50
CA ARG A 91 16.91 2.60 8.11
C ARG A 91 16.57 1.53 7.06
N ILE A 92 16.93 0.27 7.33
CA ILE A 92 16.61 -0.86 6.45
C ILE A 92 15.10 -1.03 6.26
N LEU A 93 14.27 -0.69 7.25
CA LEU A 93 12.81 -0.75 7.10
C LEU A 93 12.30 0.23 6.03
N PHE A 94 12.91 1.42 5.93
CA PHE A 94 12.57 2.40 4.89
C PHE A 94 13.00 1.92 3.50
N ILE A 95 14.13 1.24 3.38
CA ILE A 95 14.56 0.60 2.12
C ILE A 95 13.50 -0.43 1.66
N TRP A 96 12.96 -1.22 2.58
CA TRP A 96 11.93 -2.20 2.27
C TRP A 96 10.60 -1.54 1.92
N ALA A 97 10.25 -0.44 2.59
CA ALA A 97 9.08 0.37 2.25
C ALA A 97 9.19 0.98 0.84
N ILE A 98 10.40 1.34 0.38
CA ILE A 98 10.60 1.82 -0.99
C ILE A 98 10.32 0.72 -2.02
N LEU A 99 10.74 -0.52 -1.76
CA LEU A 99 10.42 -1.66 -2.63
C LEU A 99 8.90 -1.88 -2.74
N HIS A 100 8.19 -1.75 -1.61
CA HIS A 100 6.73 -1.78 -1.60
C HIS A 100 6.13 -0.62 -2.40
N GLY A 101 6.59 0.61 -2.17
CA GLY A 101 6.14 1.80 -2.88
C GLY A 101 6.41 1.74 -4.39
N GLN A 102 7.46 1.04 -4.84
CA GLN A 102 7.69 0.79 -6.26
C GLN A 102 6.55 -0.01 -6.91
N ILE A 103 5.98 -1.00 -6.21
CA ILE A 103 4.83 -1.77 -6.70
C ILE A 103 3.58 -0.87 -6.79
N GLU A 104 3.38 0.01 -5.82
CA GLU A 104 2.28 0.97 -5.82
C GLU A 104 2.41 2.00 -6.93
N VAL A 105 3.64 2.42 -7.29
CA VAL A 105 3.85 3.28 -8.46
C VAL A 105 3.46 2.56 -9.74
N VAL A 106 3.83 1.29 -9.92
CA VAL A 106 3.34 0.51 -11.07
C VAL A 106 1.81 0.47 -11.08
N LEU A 107 1.18 0.21 -9.93
CA LEU A 107 -0.27 0.14 -9.80
C LEU A 107 -0.95 1.48 -10.14
N ASN A 108 -0.45 2.59 -9.61
CA ASN A 108 -0.92 3.94 -9.91
C ASN A 108 -0.83 4.25 -11.41
N MET A 109 0.32 3.96 -12.03
CA MET A 109 0.52 4.21 -13.45
C MET A 109 -0.43 3.37 -14.30
N LEU A 110 -0.65 2.09 -13.95
CA LEU A 110 -1.63 1.27 -14.64
C LEU A 110 -3.05 1.80 -14.47
N LEU A 111 -3.47 2.14 -13.25
CA LEU A 111 -4.80 2.70 -12.96
C LEU A 111 -5.06 3.98 -13.74
N LEU A 112 -4.04 4.83 -13.89
CA LEU A 112 -4.12 6.08 -14.67
C LEU A 112 -4.03 5.87 -16.19
N GLY A 113 -3.95 4.63 -16.67
CA GLY A 113 -3.98 4.29 -18.11
C GLY A 113 -2.63 4.35 -18.82
N PHE A 114 -1.51 4.43 -18.09
CA PHE A 114 -0.18 4.39 -18.69
C PHE A 114 0.21 2.97 -19.13
N LYS A 115 1.06 2.89 -20.16
CA LYS A 115 1.56 1.60 -20.67
C LYS A 115 2.63 1.01 -19.74
N GLY A 116 2.79 -0.31 -19.75
CA GLY A 116 3.78 -1.03 -18.94
C GLY A 116 5.20 -0.44 -18.94
N PRO A 117 5.80 -0.08 -20.09
CA PRO A 117 7.12 0.56 -20.12
C PRO A 117 7.18 1.91 -19.39
N GLN A 118 6.12 2.70 -19.46
CA GLN A 118 6.02 3.98 -18.75
C GLN A 118 5.87 3.75 -17.24
N ALA A 119 5.08 2.76 -16.83
CA ALA A 119 4.94 2.36 -15.44
C ALA A 119 6.28 1.88 -14.84
N LEU A 120 7.03 1.05 -15.58
CA LEU A 120 8.38 0.63 -15.18
C LEU A 120 9.35 1.80 -15.07
N ALA A 121 9.37 2.70 -16.06
CA ALA A 121 10.24 3.87 -16.03
C ALA A 121 9.95 4.77 -14.81
N ALA A 122 8.67 5.04 -14.54
CA ALA A 122 8.26 5.80 -13.35
C ALA A 122 8.68 5.11 -12.04
N THR A 123 8.60 3.79 -11.99
CA THR A 123 9.03 2.98 -10.83
C THR A 123 10.53 3.04 -10.58
N TRP A 124 11.34 3.08 -11.64
CA TRP A 124 12.78 3.27 -11.54
C TRP A 124 13.15 4.67 -11.08
N VAL A 125 12.50 5.70 -11.65
CA VAL A 125 12.71 7.10 -11.23
C VAL A 125 12.33 7.29 -9.76
N PHE A 126 11.17 6.76 -9.36
CA PHE A 126 10.72 6.75 -7.97
C PHE A 126 11.75 6.09 -7.04
N GLY A 127 12.18 4.87 -7.39
CA GLY A 127 13.16 4.13 -6.62
C GLY A 127 14.48 4.88 -6.49
N LEU A 128 15.02 5.41 -7.59
CA LEU A 128 16.26 6.17 -7.60
C LEU A 128 16.19 7.37 -6.64
N VAL A 129 15.11 8.15 -6.70
CA VAL A 129 14.91 9.32 -5.84
C VAL A 129 14.76 8.88 -4.37
N GLN A 130 13.90 7.91 -4.08
CA GLN A 130 13.62 7.49 -2.71
C GLN A 130 14.81 6.78 -2.05
N TYR A 131 15.49 5.88 -2.76
CA TYR A 131 16.73 5.26 -2.27
C TYR A 131 17.83 6.29 -2.12
N GLY A 132 17.98 7.21 -3.08
CA GLY A 132 18.95 8.31 -2.99
C GLY A 132 18.73 9.17 -1.75
N LEU A 133 17.49 9.58 -1.47
CA LEU A 133 17.13 10.34 -0.26
C LEU A 133 17.35 9.50 1.01
N THR A 134 16.88 8.26 1.02
CA THR A 134 17.00 7.35 2.18
C THR A 134 18.44 6.99 2.49
N LEU A 135 19.36 7.02 1.53
CA LEU A 135 20.79 6.73 1.78
C LEU A 135 21.61 8.00 2.06
N SER A 136 21.21 9.16 1.55
CA SER A 136 21.96 10.42 1.69
C SER A 136 21.54 11.27 2.88
N VAL A 137 20.28 11.19 3.32
CA VAL A 137 19.77 12.01 4.42
C VAL A 137 20.25 11.44 5.76
N LYS A 138 21.06 12.23 6.48
CA LYS A 138 21.67 11.82 7.75
C LYS A 138 20.67 11.55 8.87
N PHE A 139 19.56 12.29 8.91
CA PHE A 139 18.61 12.20 10.01
C PHE A 139 17.49 11.19 9.70
N PRO A 140 17.34 10.10 10.46
CA PRO A 140 16.31 9.09 10.21
C PRO A 140 14.89 9.64 10.36
N LEU A 141 14.69 10.65 11.21
CA LEU A 141 13.41 11.37 11.31
C LEU A 141 13.01 12.02 9.97
N THR A 142 13.96 12.67 9.29
CA THR A 142 13.70 13.29 7.98
C THR A 142 13.40 12.22 6.93
N VAL A 143 14.12 11.09 6.97
CA VAL A 143 13.84 9.94 6.09
C VAL A 143 12.43 9.42 6.32
N PHE A 144 12.02 9.22 7.59
CA PHE A 144 10.68 8.79 7.95
C PHE A 144 9.61 9.74 7.42
N VAL A 145 9.75 11.05 7.67
CA VAL A 145 8.77 12.05 7.22
C VAL A 145 8.62 12.02 5.70
N ILE A 146 9.74 12.02 4.97
CA ILE A 146 9.71 12.01 3.50
C ILE A 146 9.09 10.70 2.98
N ALA A 147 9.52 9.56 3.52
CA ALA A 147 9.04 8.25 3.09
C ALA A 147 7.54 8.06 3.42
N ALA A 148 7.07 8.52 4.57
CA ALA A 148 5.67 8.46 4.96
C ALA A 148 4.79 9.36 4.08
N ILE A 149 5.26 10.58 3.75
CA ILE A 149 4.55 11.48 2.85
C ILE A 149 4.47 10.86 1.45
N VAL A 150 5.60 10.42 0.90
CA VAL A 150 5.64 9.91 -0.48
C VAL A 150 4.91 8.57 -0.61
N GLY A 151 5.09 7.65 0.36
CA GLY A 151 4.35 6.40 0.41
C GLY A 151 2.84 6.64 0.55
N GLY A 152 2.43 7.51 1.48
CA GLY A 152 1.01 7.81 1.65
C GLY A 152 0.39 8.50 0.43
N VAL A 153 1.12 9.34 -0.31
CA VAL A 153 0.64 9.88 -1.59
C VAL A 153 0.30 8.75 -2.57
N ASN A 154 1.14 7.72 -2.68
CA ASN A 154 0.87 6.58 -3.55
C ASN A 154 -0.40 5.85 -3.13
N ASP A 155 -0.57 5.58 -1.83
CA ASP A 155 -1.76 4.91 -1.30
C ASP A 155 -3.04 5.70 -1.55
N PHE A 156 -3.02 7.01 -1.25
CA PHE A 156 -4.14 7.90 -1.50
C PHE A 156 -4.46 7.99 -3.00
N LEU A 157 -3.46 8.05 -3.86
CA LEU A 157 -3.67 8.11 -5.31
C LEU A 157 -4.37 6.85 -5.84
N ILE A 158 -4.03 5.65 -5.32
CA ILE A 158 -4.72 4.40 -5.67
C ILE A 158 -6.20 4.50 -5.26
N PHE A 159 -6.46 4.89 -4.01
CA PHE A 159 -7.82 5.07 -3.49
C PHE A 159 -8.63 6.07 -4.33
N GLU A 160 -8.06 7.25 -4.57
CA GLU A 160 -8.71 8.35 -5.26
C GLU A 160 -8.99 8.01 -6.73
N ALA A 161 -8.03 7.39 -7.44
CA ALA A 161 -8.22 6.95 -8.82
C ALA A 161 -9.37 5.94 -8.93
N LEU A 162 -9.39 4.93 -8.04
CA LEU A 162 -10.47 3.94 -8.00
C LEU A 162 -11.81 4.57 -7.61
N TRP A 163 -11.81 5.50 -6.66
CA TRP A 163 -13.03 6.19 -6.22
C TRP A 163 -13.63 7.04 -7.33
N VAL A 164 -12.81 7.86 -7.99
CA VAL A 164 -13.24 8.74 -9.09
C VAL A 164 -13.64 7.91 -10.31
N GLY A 165 -12.92 6.83 -10.60
CA GLY A 165 -13.24 5.88 -11.66
C GLY A 165 -14.46 4.99 -11.39
N GLY A 166 -15.20 5.22 -10.30
CA GLY A 166 -16.43 4.49 -9.99
C GLY A 166 -16.26 3.09 -9.39
N GLN A 167 -15.02 2.65 -9.16
CA GLN A 167 -14.69 1.32 -8.64
C GLN A 167 -14.76 1.29 -7.10
N LYS A 168 -15.94 1.57 -6.54
CA LYS A 168 -16.13 1.84 -5.10
C LYS A 168 -15.69 0.70 -4.17
N GLY A 169 -15.87 -0.56 -4.57
CA GLY A 169 -15.41 -1.68 -3.75
C GLY A 169 -13.88 -1.82 -3.73
N LEU A 170 -13.22 -1.67 -4.89
CA LEU A 170 -11.75 -1.62 -4.94
C LEU A 170 -11.21 -0.41 -4.16
N ALA A 171 -11.88 0.75 -4.25
CA ALA A 171 -11.54 1.92 -3.45
C ALA A 171 -11.68 1.65 -1.94
N ALA A 172 -12.74 0.95 -1.50
CA ALA A 172 -12.86 0.53 -0.10
C ALA A 172 -11.69 -0.38 0.33
N GLY A 173 -11.26 -1.30 -0.53
CA GLY A 173 -10.07 -2.11 -0.31
C GLY A 173 -8.79 -1.27 -0.17
N ALA A 174 -8.60 -0.25 -1.02
CA ALA A 174 -7.46 0.66 -0.93
C ALA A 174 -7.49 1.51 0.34
N MET A 175 -8.68 1.95 0.79
CA MET A 175 -8.84 2.65 2.06
C MET A 175 -8.50 1.75 3.25
N CYS A 176 -8.88 0.47 3.22
CA CYS A 176 -8.47 -0.49 4.23
C CYS A 176 -6.93 -0.64 4.28
N HIS A 177 -6.24 -0.62 3.14
CA HIS A 177 -4.78 -0.60 3.11
C HIS A 177 -4.20 0.68 3.73
N ILE A 178 -4.72 1.86 3.38
CA ILE A 178 -4.32 3.15 3.99
C ILE A 178 -4.44 3.07 5.52
N ILE A 179 -5.55 2.57 6.05
CA ILE A 179 -5.74 2.42 7.51
C ILE A 179 -4.67 1.50 8.11
N GLY A 180 -4.31 0.41 7.42
CA GLY A 180 -3.22 -0.48 7.82
C GLY A 180 -1.86 0.23 7.83
N ALA A 181 -1.53 0.96 6.77
CA ALA A 181 -0.29 1.72 6.66
C ALA A 181 -0.19 2.81 7.74
N VAL A 182 -1.27 3.56 7.98
CA VAL A 182 -1.34 4.55 9.07
C VAL A 182 -1.12 3.89 10.42
N THR A 183 -1.74 2.73 10.65
CA THR A 183 -1.51 1.95 11.87
C THR A 183 -0.04 1.63 12.01
N VAL A 184 0.61 1.09 10.96
CA VAL A 184 2.05 0.80 10.94
C VAL A 184 2.89 2.03 11.34
N PHE A 185 2.65 3.18 10.71
CA PHE A 185 3.40 4.40 11.01
C PHE A 185 3.15 4.92 12.43
N VAL A 186 1.92 4.80 12.93
CA VAL A 186 1.60 5.13 14.33
C VAL A 186 2.42 4.27 15.28
N GLY A 187 2.54 2.96 15.06
CA GLY A 187 3.32 2.08 15.95
C GLY A 187 4.83 2.22 15.84
N ILE A 188 5.32 2.86 14.78
CA ILE A 188 6.71 3.31 14.72
C ILE A 188 6.92 4.50 15.66
N GLY A 189 5.92 5.38 15.80
CA GLY A 189 6.05 6.58 16.63
C GLY A 189 5.64 6.41 18.08
N VAL A 190 4.55 5.69 18.33
CA VAL A 190 3.91 5.54 19.63
C VAL A 190 3.45 4.10 19.82
N ASN A 191 3.76 3.52 20.98
CA ASN A 191 3.24 2.21 21.34
C ASN A 191 1.75 2.32 21.72
N ILE A 192 0.86 1.89 20.84
CA ILE A 192 -0.60 1.88 21.06
C ILE A 192 -1.11 0.59 21.74
N GLY A 193 -0.21 -0.29 22.17
CA GLY A 193 -0.52 -1.56 22.81
C GLY A 193 -0.81 -2.71 21.83
N VAL A 194 -0.61 -3.94 22.29
CA VAL A 194 -0.69 -5.15 21.46
C VAL A 194 -2.09 -5.39 20.92
N VAL A 195 -3.12 -5.29 21.76
CA VAL A 195 -4.49 -5.62 21.35
C VAL A 195 -5.04 -4.62 20.31
N PRO A 196 -4.98 -3.29 20.52
CA PRO A 196 -5.45 -2.33 19.52
C PRO A 196 -4.68 -2.42 18.20
N TRP A 197 -3.34 -2.54 18.26
CA TRP A 197 -2.51 -2.72 17.08
C TRP A 197 -2.96 -3.91 16.22
N ASN A 198 -3.09 -5.07 16.86
CA ASN A 198 -3.43 -6.30 16.18
C ASN A 198 -4.85 -6.27 15.64
N ALA A 199 -5.82 -5.70 16.38
CA ALA A 199 -7.19 -5.59 15.93
C ALA A 199 -7.31 -4.71 14.68
N ILE A 200 -6.69 -3.52 14.69
CA ILE A 200 -6.75 -2.62 13.52
C ILE A 200 -6.06 -3.26 12.33
N THR A 201 -4.85 -3.81 12.52
CA THR A 201 -4.09 -4.50 11.46
C THR A 201 -4.87 -5.68 10.88
N PHE A 202 -5.59 -6.45 11.73
CA PHE A 202 -6.43 -7.55 11.28
C PHE A 202 -7.54 -7.05 10.36
N PHE A 203 -8.37 -6.13 10.82
CA PHE A 203 -9.53 -5.67 10.07
C PHE A 203 -9.13 -4.89 8.81
N SER A 204 -8.05 -4.10 8.88
CA SER A 204 -7.53 -3.36 7.74
C SER A 204 -7.01 -4.32 6.66
N LEU A 205 -6.21 -5.33 7.04
CA LEU A 205 -5.66 -6.28 6.08
C LEU A 205 -6.74 -7.19 5.48
N TRP A 206 -7.63 -7.74 6.30
CA TRP A 206 -8.70 -8.62 5.81
C TRP A 206 -9.71 -7.87 4.96
N GLY A 207 -10.06 -6.64 5.33
CA GLY A 207 -10.89 -5.76 4.50
C GLY A 207 -10.22 -5.50 3.15
N HIS A 208 -8.94 -5.15 3.15
CA HIS A 208 -8.16 -4.93 1.94
C HIS A 208 -8.16 -6.17 1.02
N ILE A 209 -7.78 -7.33 1.55
CA ILE A 209 -7.76 -8.61 0.81
C ILE A 209 -9.14 -8.94 0.26
N PHE A 210 -10.18 -8.87 1.09
CA PHE A 210 -11.55 -9.22 0.71
C PHE A 210 -12.04 -8.37 -0.46
N PHE A 211 -11.92 -7.04 -0.36
CA PHE A 211 -12.40 -6.14 -1.39
C PHE A 211 -11.62 -6.26 -2.70
N MET A 212 -10.29 -6.42 -2.63
CA MET A 212 -9.46 -6.60 -3.82
C MET A 212 -9.75 -7.93 -4.51
N LEU A 213 -9.72 -9.05 -3.77
CA LEU A 213 -9.92 -10.38 -4.34
C LEU A 213 -11.34 -10.59 -4.84
N ARG A 214 -12.36 -10.07 -4.15
CA ARG A 214 -13.75 -10.18 -4.62
C ARG A 214 -13.89 -9.66 -6.05
N TYR A 215 -13.27 -8.52 -6.35
CA TYR A 215 -13.34 -7.90 -7.68
C TYR A 215 -12.47 -8.61 -8.71
N ILE A 216 -11.28 -9.07 -8.31
CA ILE A 216 -10.42 -9.87 -9.18
C ILE A 216 -11.10 -11.19 -9.58
N LEU A 217 -11.72 -11.88 -8.62
CA LEU A 217 -12.31 -13.21 -8.83
C LEU A 217 -13.72 -13.16 -9.43
N ALA A 218 -14.51 -12.12 -9.15
CA ALA A 218 -15.85 -11.96 -9.73
C ALA A 218 -15.82 -11.46 -11.19
N GLY A 219 -14.63 -11.11 -11.70
CA GLY A 219 -14.47 -10.39 -12.97
C GLY A 219 -14.69 -8.88 -12.77
N PRO A 220 -13.89 -8.03 -13.44
CA PRO A 220 -13.96 -6.59 -13.25
C PRO A 220 -15.37 -6.07 -13.59
N ILE A 221 -15.92 -5.22 -12.72
CA ILE A 221 -17.10 -4.43 -13.06
C ILE A 221 -16.65 -3.41 -14.10
N VAL A 222 -16.87 -3.71 -15.37
CA VAL A 222 -16.70 -2.72 -16.44
C VAL A 222 -17.75 -1.65 -16.21
N VAL A 223 -17.34 -0.45 -15.82
CA VAL A 223 -18.23 0.72 -15.88
C VAL A 223 -18.50 0.92 -17.37
N LYS A 224 -19.68 0.44 -17.83
CA LYS A 224 -20.10 0.54 -19.22
C LYS A 224 -20.11 2.01 -19.62
N ASP A 225 -19.32 2.36 -20.62
CA ASP A 225 -19.58 3.59 -21.36
C ASP A 225 -20.93 3.39 -22.08
N PRO A 226 -21.95 4.23 -21.83
CA PRO A 226 -23.27 4.08 -22.46
C PRO A 226 -23.23 4.28 -23.99
N THR A 227 -22.09 4.68 -24.57
CA THR A 227 -21.93 4.94 -26.00
C THR A 227 -21.34 3.76 -26.79
N VAL A 228 -20.88 2.69 -26.13
CA VAL A 228 -20.26 1.53 -26.80
C VAL A 228 -21.28 0.39 -26.98
N PRO A 229 -21.54 -0.08 -28.23
CA PRO A 229 -22.49 -1.16 -28.49
C PRO A 229 -22.07 -2.49 -27.83
N GLU A 230 -23.01 -3.20 -27.20
CA GLU A 230 -22.76 -4.47 -26.49
C GLU A 230 -22.24 -5.62 -27.37
N ALA A 231 -22.34 -5.50 -28.69
CA ALA A 231 -22.01 -6.56 -29.64
C ALA A 231 -20.51 -6.66 -30.00
N GLU A 232 -19.66 -5.71 -29.58
CA GLU A 232 -18.22 -5.71 -29.89
C GLU A 232 -17.34 -6.31 -28.77
N LEU A 233 -17.94 -6.69 -27.63
CA LEU A 233 -17.20 -7.29 -26.51
C LEU A 233 -17.04 -8.80 -26.72
N GLU A 234 -16.29 -9.19 -27.75
CA GLU A 234 -15.74 -10.54 -27.83
C GLU A 234 -14.72 -10.77 -26.70
N TYR A 235 -14.54 -12.03 -26.32
CA TYR A 235 -13.72 -12.54 -25.20
C TYR A 235 -12.25 -12.05 -25.12
N GLU A 236 -11.78 -11.21 -26.05
CA GLU A 236 -10.47 -10.54 -26.03
C GLU A 236 -10.43 -9.27 -25.17
N ASP A 237 -11.57 -8.72 -24.73
CA ASP A 237 -11.68 -7.44 -24.02
C ASP A 237 -11.88 -7.55 -22.51
N GLN A 238 -11.37 -8.59 -21.84
CA GLN A 238 -11.28 -8.50 -20.39
C GLN A 238 -10.27 -7.43 -20.00
N PRO A 239 -10.68 -6.34 -19.32
CA PRO A 239 -9.81 -5.22 -19.10
C PRO A 239 -8.67 -5.63 -18.17
N ASN A 240 -7.44 -5.41 -18.61
CA ASN A 240 -6.23 -5.66 -17.83
C ASN A 240 -6.11 -4.68 -16.65
N ASN A 241 -6.91 -3.62 -16.64
CA ASN A 241 -6.97 -2.60 -15.60
C ASN A 241 -8.45 -2.25 -15.33
N PRO A 242 -8.94 -2.22 -14.07
CA PRO A 242 -10.32 -1.84 -13.75
C PRO A 242 -10.72 -0.43 -14.21
N LEU A 243 -9.75 0.43 -14.53
CA LEU A 243 -9.96 1.79 -15.05
C LEU A 243 -9.53 1.95 -16.52
N GLN A 244 -9.40 0.86 -17.28
CA GLN A 244 -8.87 0.87 -18.66
C GLN A 244 -9.63 1.81 -19.61
N HIS A 245 -10.94 1.99 -19.39
CA HIS A 245 -11.79 2.86 -20.20
C HIS A 245 -12.03 4.24 -19.58
N PHE A 246 -11.49 4.50 -18.38
CA PHE A 246 -11.65 5.80 -17.72
C PHE A 246 -10.57 6.77 -18.19
N HIS A 247 -10.97 7.92 -18.73
CA HIS A 247 -10.03 8.94 -19.18
C HIS A 247 -9.66 9.93 -18.07
N PHE A 248 -8.41 9.87 -17.63
CA PHE A 248 -7.84 10.84 -16.71
C PHE A 248 -7.25 12.04 -17.46
N SER A 249 -7.88 13.21 -17.31
CA SER A 249 -7.26 14.47 -17.78
C SER A 249 -6.05 14.82 -16.90
N GLY A 250 -5.04 15.49 -17.47
CA GLY A 250 -3.87 15.95 -16.71
C GLY A 250 -4.24 16.88 -15.53
N ALA A 251 -5.29 17.68 -15.69
CA ALA A 251 -5.83 18.53 -14.63
C ALA A 251 -6.46 17.71 -13.49
N LEU A 252 -7.14 16.61 -13.80
CA LEU A 252 -7.66 15.69 -12.79
C LEU A 252 -6.52 14.99 -12.06
N ILE A 253 -5.53 14.46 -12.79
CA ILE A 253 -4.36 13.80 -12.18
C ILE A 253 -3.63 14.73 -11.21
N ALA A 254 -3.39 15.99 -11.61
CA ALA A 254 -2.76 16.99 -10.74
C ALA A 254 -3.56 17.26 -9.46
N LYS A 255 -4.90 17.27 -9.54
CA LYS A 255 -5.78 17.40 -8.36
C LYS A 255 -5.65 16.18 -7.44
N LEU A 256 -5.68 14.97 -7.99
CA LEU A 256 -5.53 13.74 -7.19
C LEU A 256 -4.17 13.73 -6.46
N ILE A 257 -3.08 14.01 -7.18
CA ILE A 257 -1.74 14.12 -6.57
C ILE A 257 -1.73 15.20 -5.47
N GLY A 258 -2.36 16.36 -5.72
CA GLY A 258 -2.49 17.43 -4.74
C GLY A 258 -3.25 17.00 -3.48
N PHE A 259 -4.37 16.30 -3.62
CA PHE A 259 -5.14 15.77 -2.49
C PHE A 259 -4.36 14.71 -1.72
N GLY A 260 -3.73 13.75 -2.42
CA GLY A 260 -2.86 12.75 -1.81
C GLY A 260 -1.71 13.38 -1.02
N LEU A 261 -1.07 14.43 -1.55
CA LEU A 261 -0.02 15.18 -0.86
C LEU A 261 -0.52 15.85 0.42
N VAL A 262 -1.66 16.53 0.36
CA VAL A 262 -2.25 17.18 1.54
C VAL A 262 -2.61 16.14 2.59
N ASN A 263 -3.35 15.09 2.22
CA ASN A 263 -3.80 14.05 3.14
C ASN A 263 -2.61 13.33 3.80
N SER A 264 -1.64 12.90 3.00
CA SER A 264 -0.46 12.19 3.52
C SER A 264 0.42 13.09 4.40
N THR A 265 0.58 14.37 4.02
CA THR A 265 1.31 15.34 4.85
C THR A 265 0.62 15.56 6.19
N VAL A 266 -0.70 15.79 6.18
CA VAL A 266 -1.47 15.98 7.42
C VAL A 266 -1.33 14.77 8.34
N VAL A 267 -1.54 13.56 7.82
CA VAL A 267 -1.41 12.32 8.60
C VAL A 267 0.01 12.17 9.16
N THR A 268 1.03 12.38 8.34
CA THR A 268 2.44 12.26 8.76
C THR A 268 2.77 13.27 9.86
N LEU A 269 2.35 14.53 9.72
CA LEU A 269 2.61 15.57 10.72
C LEU A 269 1.89 15.28 12.05
N LEU A 270 0.66 14.74 12.00
CA LEU A 270 -0.04 14.30 13.20
C LEU A 270 0.73 13.18 13.92
N ILE A 271 1.24 12.20 13.19
CA ILE A 271 2.03 11.09 13.76
C ILE A 271 3.35 11.59 14.36
N VAL A 272 4.02 12.56 13.75
CA VAL A 272 5.36 12.99 14.18
C VAL A 272 5.34 14.03 15.30
N PHE A 273 4.35 14.91 15.30
CA PHE A 273 4.34 16.09 16.17
C PHE A 273 3.20 16.13 17.19
N VAL A 274 2.13 15.35 16.99
CA VAL A 274 0.96 15.36 17.89
C VAL A 274 0.92 14.11 18.73
N LEU A 275 1.02 12.93 18.09
CA LEU A 275 1.11 11.63 18.75
C LEU A 275 2.52 11.43 19.32
#